data_AF-A0A969Z8L1-F1
#
_entry.id   AF-A0A969Z8L1-F1
#
_cell.length_a   1.000
_cell.length_b   1.000
_cell.length_c   1.000
_cell.angle_alpha   90.00
_cell.angle_beta   90.00
_cell.angle_gamma   90.00
#
_symmetry.space_group_name_H-M   'P 1'
#
loop_
_entity.id
_entity.type
_entity.pdbx_description
1 polymer ?
#
loop_
_entity_poly.entity_id
_entity_poly.type
_entity_poly.pdbx_seq_one_letter_code
_entity_poly.pdbx_strand_id
1 'polypeptide(L)'
;MKLRNILLILILIFTVVFLTNCQNKEVSIKFDTGDQEIVVNPIVGKPGETVIQPRNPNRIGHRFLYWSFNGEKYEFSVLPKKSITLVAVWEAP
;
A
#
# COMPACT_ATOMS: atom_id res chain seq x y z
N MET A 1 -17.35 -41.65 17.50
CA MET A 1 -17.55 -40.21 17.23
C MET A 1 -18.89 -40.01 16.55
N LYS A 2 -19.81 -39.18 17.07
CA LYS A 2 -21.21 -39.10 16.58
C LYS A 2 -21.33 -38.17 15.36
N LEU A 3 -22.19 -38.51 14.40
CA LEU A 3 -22.43 -37.76 13.14
C LEU A 3 -22.76 -36.27 13.38
N ARG A 4 -23.47 -35.97 14.48
CA ARG A 4 -23.74 -34.59 14.94
C ARG A 4 -22.46 -33.80 15.24
N ASN A 5 -21.45 -34.42 15.82
CA ASN A 5 -20.17 -33.78 16.14
C ASN A 5 -19.33 -33.58 14.87
N ILE A 6 -19.41 -34.50 13.90
CA ILE A 6 -18.75 -34.37 12.59
C ILE A 6 -19.37 -33.21 11.79
N LEU A 7 -20.69 -33.11 11.79
CA LEU A 7 -21.42 -32.03 11.09
C LEU A 7 -21.08 -30.65 11.64
N LEU A 8 -20.97 -30.51 12.97
CA LEU A 8 -20.57 -29.26 13.61
C LEU A 8 -19.13 -28.85 13.28
N ILE A 9 -18.21 -29.82 13.19
CA ILE A 9 -16.82 -29.56 12.81
C ILE A 9 -16.72 -29.14 11.33
N LEU A 10 -17.47 -29.77 10.43
CA LEU A 10 -17.48 -29.42 9.00
C LEU A 10 -18.03 -28.01 8.74
N ILE A 11 -19.09 -27.62 9.44
CA ILE A 11 -19.66 -26.26 9.34
C ILE A 11 -18.66 -25.22 9.86
N LEU A 12 -18.01 -25.49 11.00
CA LEU A 12 -16.98 -24.61 11.55
C LEU A 12 -15.80 -24.45 10.58
N ILE A 13 -15.29 -25.55 10.02
CA ILE A 13 -14.21 -25.52 9.02
C ILE A 13 -14.63 -24.73 7.77
N PHE A 14 -15.85 -24.93 7.26
CA PHE A 14 -16.36 -24.21 6.10
C PHE A 14 -16.51 -22.70 6.35
N THR A 15 -16.93 -22.28 7.55
CA THR A 15 -16.99 -20.86 7.94
C THR A 15 -15.61 -20.22 8.04
N VAL A 16 -14.62 -20.93 8.59
CA VAL A 16 -13.24 -20.45 8.66
C VAL A 16 -12.65 -20.29 7.26
N VAL A 17 -12.90 -21.24 6.36
CA VAL A 17 -12.46 -21.18 4.95
C VAL A 17 -13.04 -19.96 4.23
N PHE A 18 -14.33 -19.63 4.47
CA PHE A 18 -14.96 -18.42 3.92
C PHE A 18 -14.35 -17.11 4.47
N LEU A 19 -13.98 -17.07 5.75
CA LEU A 19 -13.35 -15.91 6.39
C LEU A 19 -11.90 -15.70 5.97
N THR A 20 -11.22 -16.74 5.48
CA THR A 20 -9.82 -16.68 5.04
C THR A 20 -9.61 -16.19 3.61
N ASN A 21 -10.65 -15.70 2.93
CA ASN A 21 -10.52 -15.13 1.58
C ASN A 21 -9.93 -13.70 1.62
N CYS A 22 -8.82 -13.52 2.35
CA CYS A 22 -7.96 -12.35 2.24
C CYS A 22 -7.31 -12.42 0.86
N GLN A 23 -7.94 -11.73 -0.09
CA GLN A 23 -7.52 -11.66 -1.48
C GLN A 23 -6.04 -11.26 -1.55
N ASN A 24 -5.19 -12.20 -1.96
CA ASN A 24 -3.76 -12.02 -2.24
C ASN A 24 -3.53 -11.11 -3.47
N LYS A 25 -4.15 -9.93 -3.48
CA LYS A 25 -4.06 -8.99 -4.59
C LYS A 25 -2.97 -7.98 -4.29
N GLU A 26 -2.10 -7.77 -5.28
CA GLU A 26 -1.07 -6.75 -5.21
C GLU A 26 -1.69 -5.35 -5.12
N VAL A 27 -1.00 -4.50 -4.39
CA VAL A 27 -1.29 -3.07 -4.22
C VAL A 27 -0.08 -2.27 -4.67
N SER A 28 -0.27 -0.98 -4.88
CA SER A 28 0.80 -0.08 -5.31
C SER A 28 0.79 1.25 -4.57
N ILE A 29 1.98 1.77 -4.29
CA ILE A 29 2.20 3.18 -3.97
C ILE A 29 2.69 3.84 -5.27
N LYS A 30 1.89 4.72 -5.84
CA LYS A 30 2.26 5.57 -6.98
C LYS A 30 2.73 6.92 -6.49
N PHE A 31 3.53 7.59 -7.30
CA PHE A 31 4.15 8.87 -6.96
C PHE A 31 3.78 9.90 -8.03
N ASP A 32 3.16 10.99 -7.60
CA ASP A 32 2.85 12.15 -8.41
C ASP A 32 3.77 13.30 -7.98
N THR A 33 4.73 13.64 -8.84
CA THR A 33 5.71 14.70 -8.60
C THR A 33 5.15 16.10 -8.89
N GLY A 34 3.95 16.19 -9.50
CA GLY A 34 3.40 17.41 -10.07
C GLY A 34 4.07 17.83 -11.39
N ASP A 35 5.01 17.04 -11.90
CA ASP A 35 5.76 17.30 -13.13
C ASP A 35 5.90 15.99 -13.93
N GLN A 36 5.31 15.93 -15.13
CA GLN A 36 5.26 14.71 -15.92
C GLN A 36 6.63 14.23 -16.41
N GLU A 37 7.64 15.10 -16.44
CA GLU A 37 9.00 14.75 -16.84
C GLU A 37 9.79 14.08 -15.70
N ILE A 38 9.34 14.24 -14.44
CA ILE A 38 9.99 13.67 -13.27
C ILE A 38 9.24 12.40 -12.84
N VAL A 39 9.74 11.25 -13.28
CA VAL A 39 9.11 9.95 -13.00
C VAL A 39 9.77 9.27 -11.80
N VAL A 40 8.95 8.80 -10.85
CA VAL A 40 9.36 7.91 -9.75
C VAL A 40 8.61 6.59 -9.91
N ASN A 41 9.37 5.49 -9.95
CA ASN A 41 8.78 4.16 -10.15
C ASN A 41 7.82 3.80 -9.01
N PRO A 42 6.62 3.24 -9.32
CA PRO A 42 5.71 2.74 -8.30
C PRO A 42 6.36 1.61 -7.48
N ILE A 43 5.97 1.53 -6.21
CA ILE A 43 6.28 0.37 -5.36
C ILE A 43 5.08 -0.56 -5.41
N VAL A 44 5.28 -1.81 -5.81
CA VAL A 44 4.22 -2.81 -5.99
C VAL A 44 4.56 -4.03 -5.14
N GLY A 45 3.54 -4.61 -4.49
CA GLY A 45 3.70 -5.81 -3.67
C GLY A 45 2.43 -6.16 -2.91
N LYS A 46 2.55 -7.01 -1.90
CA LYS A 46 1.41 -7.42 -1.06
C LYS A 46 1.20 -6.45 0.10
N PRO A 47 -0.05 -6.22 0.54
CA PRO A 47 -0.32 -5.46 1.76
C PRO A 47 0.49 -5.97 2.95
N GLY A 48 1.12 -5.05 3.69
CA GLY A 48 1.94 -5.38 4.86
C GLY A 48 3.40 -5.71 4.58
N GLU A 49 3.83 -5.83 3.32
CA GLU A 49 5.26 -5.95 2.99
C GLU A 49 6.01 -4.65 3.30
N THR A 50 7.23 -4.76 3.82
CA THR A 50 8.07 -3.61 4.14
C THR A 50 8.36 -2.78 2.90
N VAL A 51 8.24 -1.45 3.03
CA VAL A 51 8.51 -0.50 1.96
C VAL A 51 9.77 0.29 2.27
N ILE A 52 10.67 0.36 1.30
CA ILE A 52 11.82 1.25 1.31
C ILE A 52 11.42 2.52 0.55
N GLN A 53 11.59 3.68 1.20
CA GLN A 53 11.36 4.97 0.55
C GLN A 53 12.21 5.08 -0.73
N PRO A 54 11.63 5.53 -1.87
CA PRO A 54 12.42 5.75 -3.08
C PRO A 54 13.40 6.91 -2.89
N ARG A 55 14.35 7.04 -3.82
CA ARG A 55 15.17 8.26 -3.88
C ARG A 55 14.26 9.47 -4.08
N ASN A 56 14.58 10.57 -3.38
CA ASN A 56 13.84 11.81 -3.52
C ASN A 56 13.92 12.30 -4.98
N PRO A 57 12.79 12.74 -5.58
CA PRO A 57 12.81 13.33 -6.90
C PRO A 57 13.57 14.66 -6.88
N ASN A 58 14.13 15.04 -8.03
CA ASN A 58 14.81 16.33 -8.20
C ASN A 58 14.02 17.20 -9.18
N ARG A 59 13.69 18.43 -8.75
CA ARG A 59 13.02 19.44 -9.57
C ARG A 59 13.85 20.72 -9.54
N ILE A 60 14.21 21.25 -10.70
CA ILE A 60 15.09 22.42 -10.82
C ILE A 60 14.49 23.61 -10.06
N GLY A 61 15.30 24.25 -9.23
CA GLY A 61 14.91 25.41 -8.43
C GLY A 61 13.97 25.10 -7.27
N HIS A 62 13.71 23.84 -6.94
CA HIS A 62 12.82 23.46 -5.84
C HIS A 62 13.50 22.44 -4.92
N ARG A 63 13.18 22.50 -3.62
CA ARG A 63 13.64 21.49 -2.66
C ARG A 63 12.51 20.53 -2.34
N PHE A 64 12.73 19.23 -2.55
CA PHE A 64 11.79 18.20 -2.12
C PHE A 64 11.69 18.19 -0.59
N LEU A 65 10.47 18.30 -0.05
CA LEU A 65 10.23 18.27 1.39
C LEU A 65 9.81 16.87 1.85
N TYR A 66 8.70 16.36 1.31
CA TYR A 66 8.16 15.05 1.67
C TYR A 66 7.08 14.59 0.67
N TRP A 67 6.71 13.33 0.78
CA TRP A 67 5.54 12.76 0.12
C TRP A 67 4.30 12.96 0.97
N SER A 68 3.20 13.42 0.38
CA SER A 68 1.93 13.62 1.05
C SER A 68 0.89 12.59 0.61
N PHE A 69 0.09 12.09 1.56
CA PHE A 69 -1.14 11.36 1.29
C PHE A 69 -2.31 12.16 1.84
N ASN A 70 -3.24 12.58 0.98
CA ASN A 70 -4.41 13.38 1.36
C ASN A 70 -4.08 14.65 2.17
N GLY A 71 -2.95 15.31 1.88
CA GLY A 71 -2.53 16.55 2.54
C GLY A 71 -1.69 16.35 3.80
N GLU A 72 -1.52 15.12 4.28
CA GLU A 72 -0.67 14.81 5.43
C GLU A 72 0.66 14.21 4.99
N LYS A 73 1.72 14.43 5.78
CA LYS A 73 3.04 13.84 5.52
C LYS A 73 2.97 12.32 5.64
N TYR A 74 3.45 11.62 4.62
CA TYR A 74 3.46 10.15 4.56
C TYR A 74 4.78 9.61 5.10
N GLU A 75 4.71 8.68 6.05
CA GLU A 75 5.85 7.96 6.61
C GLU A 75 5.89 6.53 6.08
N PHE A 76 6.98 6.15 5.42
CA PHE A 76 7.13 4.83 4.82
C PHE A 76 7.32 3.77 5.91
N SER A 77 6.52 2.72 5.84
CA SER A 77 6.64 1.56 6.72
C SER A 77 6.36 0.28 5.93
N VAL A 78 5.10 0.01 5.67
CA VAL A 78 4.63 -1.16 4.91
C VAL A 78 3.68 -0.76 3.80
N LEU A 79 3.46 -1.67 2.84
CA LEU A 79 2.48 -1.48 1.79
C LEU A 79 1.06 -1.38 2.41
N PRO A 80 0.27 -0.37 2.01
CA PRO A 80 -1.08 -0.18 2.53
C PRO A 80 -2.03 -1.30 2.09
N LYS A 81 -3.21 -1.39 2.72
CA LYS A 81 -4.25 -2.37 2.32
C LYS A 81 -4.83 -2.12 0.93
N LYS A 82 -4.67 -0.93 0.38
CA LYS A 82 -5.18 -0.50 -0.92
C LYS A 82 -4.14 0.36 -1.61
N SER A 83 -4.11 0.33 -2.93
CA SER A 83 -3.23 1.20 -3.70
C SER A 83 -3.51 2.67 -3.40
N ILE A 84 -2.45 3.47 -3.31
CA ILE A 84 -2.50 4.92 -3.04
C ILE A 84 -1.61 5.67 -4.03
N THR A 85 -1.85 6.97 -4.14
CA THR A 85 -0.96 7.91 -4.83
C THR A 85 -0.44 8.91 -3.79
N LEU A 86 0.88 9.08 -3.74
CA LEU A 86 1.53 10.08 -2.93
C LEU A 86 1.90 11.27 -3.80
N VAL A 87 1.66 12.48 -3.31
CA VAL A 87 1.95 13.74 -4.01
C VAL A 87 3.20 14.38 -3.42
N ALA A 88 4.13 14.82 -4.26
CA ALA A 88 5.34 15.49 -3.79
C ALA A 88 5.01 16.89 -3.26
N VAL A 89 5.49 17.20 -2.06
CA VAL A 89 5.47 18.56 -1.50
C VAL A 89 6.84 19.18 -1.71
N TRP A 90 6.83 20.38 -2.29
CA TRP A 90 8.02 21.13 -2.67
C TRP A 90 8.10 22.42 -1.87
N GLU A 91 9.31 22.82 -1.51
CA GLU A 91 9.61 24.20 -1.15
C GLU A 91 9.88 24.99 -2.43
N ALA A 92 9.21 26.14 -2.57
CA ALA A 92 9.49 27.10 -3.63
C ALA A 92 10.89 27.72 -3.43
N PRO A 93 11.56 28.15 -4.51
CA PRO A 93 12.88 28.80 -4.43
C PRO A 93 12.90 30.05 -3.54
#